data_AF-A0A392N4I7-F1
#
_entry.id   AF-A0A392N4I7-F1
#
_cell.length_a   1.000
_cell.length_b   1.000
_cell.length_c   1.000
_cell.angle_alpha   90.00
_cell.angle_beta   90.00
_cell.angle_gamma   90.00
#
_symmetry.space_group_name_H-M   'P 1'
#
loop_
_entity.id
_entity.type
_entity.pdbx_description
1 polymer ?
#
loop_
_entity_poly.entity_id
_entity_poly.type
_entity_poly.pdbx_seq_one_letter_code
_entity_poly.pdbx_strand_id
1 'polypeptide(L)'
;MNDNVRLLASQKRELTTMAECAKILSQFNRGTSAMQHYVATRPMFIDVEVMNADTRLVLGDQAAQTSPNNVARGLSSLYKEITDTVRKEAATITAVFPSPSEVMSILVQ
;
A
#
# COMPACT_ATOMS: atom_id res chain seq x y z
N MET A 1 -12.01 -22.04 13.31
CA MET A 1 -12.22 -22.07 11.83
C MET A 1 -13.29 -21.08 11.36
N ASN A 2 -14.24 -20.66 12.22
CA ASN A 2 -15.34 -19.74 11.84
C ASN A 2 -14.97 -18.23 11.84
N ASP A 3 -13.93 -17.82 12.56
CA ASP A 3 -13.61 -16.39 12.70
C ASP A 3 -12.89 -15.81 11.48
N ASN A 4 -12.02 -16.58 10.83
CA ASN A 4 -11.30 -16.16 9.62
C ASN A 4 -12.27 -15.96 8.44
N VAL A 5 -13.26 -16.85 8.30
CA VAL A 5 -14.31 -16.72 7.26
C VAL A 5 -15.15 -15.45 7.48
N ARG A 6 -15.47 -15.11 8.73
CA ARG A 6 -16.20 -13.88 9.07
C ARG A 6 -15.40 -12.61 8.78
N LEU A 7 -14.11 -12.60 9.11
CA LEU A 7 -13.20 -11.50 8.80
C LEU A 7 -13.11 -11.26 7.28
N LEU A 8 -12.92 -12.32 6.50
CA LEU A 8 -12.88 -12.24 5.03
C LEU A 8 -14.21 -11.73 4.44
N ALA A 9 -15.35 -12.14 5.01
CA ALA A 9 -16.66 -11.66 4.58
C ALA A 9 -16.86 -10.17 4.89
N SER A 10 -16.43 -9.70 6.07
CA SER A 10 -16.47 -8.28 6.44
C SER A 10 -15.60 -7.44 5.50
N GLN A 11 -14.36 -7.89 5.27
CA GLN A 11 -13.43 -7.20 4.38
C GLN A 11 -13.98 -7.09 2.95
N LYS A 12 -14.58 -8.16 2.41
CA LYS A 12 -15.23 -8.10 1.08
C LYS A 12 -16.39 -7.11 1.03
N ARG A 13 -17.20 -7.05 2.11
CA ARG A 13 -18.31 -6.10 2.22
C ARG A 13 -17.80 -4.65 2.27
N GLU A 14 -16.74 -4.40 3.00
CA GLU A 14 -16.08 -3.09 3.06
C GLU A 14 -15.57 -2.67 1.68
N LEU A 15 -14.84 -3.54 0.97
CA LEU A 15 -14.37 -3.26 -0.39
C LEU A 15 -15.52 -2.95 -1.36
N THR A 16 -16.61 -3.70 -1.28
CA THR A 16 -17.81 -3.45 -2.12
C THR A 16 -18.41 -2.09 -1.81
N THR A 17 -18.48 -1.71 -0.54
CA THR A 17 -19.01 -0.41 -0.11
C THR A 17 -18.11 0.73 -0.60
N MET A 18 -16.79 0.56 -0.46
CA MET A 18 -15.81 1.50 -0.99
C MET A 18 -15.90 1.65 -2.51
N ALA A 19 -16.16 0.55 -3.24
CA ALA A 19 -16.34 0.59 -4.68
C ALA A 19 -17.56 1.43 -5.10
N GLU A 20 -18.68 1.27 -4.42
CA GLU A 20 -19.88 2.09 -4.66
C GLU A 20 -19.61 3.57 -4.35
N CYS A 21 -18.90 3.87 -3.24
CA CYS A 21 -18.48 5.23 -2.94
C CYS A 21 -17.56 5.81 -4.03
N ALA A 22 -16.54 5.05 -4.47
CA ALA A 22 -15.62 5.47 -5.51
C ALA A 22 -16.34 5.71 -6.85
N LYS A 23 -17.37 4.92 -7.16
CA LYS A 23 -18.22 5.13 -8.34
C LYS A 23 -19.00 6.44 -8.25
N ILE A 24 -19.57 6.78 -7.11
CA ILE A 24 -20.25 8.06 -6.91
C ILE A 24 -19.24 9.22 -7.02
N LEU A 25 -18.10 9.11 -6.35
CA LEU A 25 -17.05 10.13 -6.39
C LEU A 25 -16.47 10.32 -7.80
N SER A 26 -16.45 9.27 -8.62
CA SER A 26 -16.00 9.36 -10.02
C SER A 26 -16.86 10.29 -10.88
N GLN A 27 -18.11 10.55 -10.49
CA GLN A 27 -18.97 11.52 -11.17
C GLN A 27 -18.51 12.97 -10.95
N PHE A 28 -17.67 13.22 -9.93
CA PHE A 28 -17.13 14.53 -9.59
C PHE A 28 -15.65 14.60 -9.98
N ASN A 29 -15.34 15.29 -11.09
CA ASN A 29 -13.98 15.42 -11.62
C ASN A 29 -13.24 14.08 -11.79
N ARG A 30 -13.95 13.08 -12.35
CA ARG A 30 -13.43 11.72 -12.59
C ARG A 30 -12.93 11.01 -11.32
N GLY A 31 -13.27 11.51 -10.14
CA GLY A 31 -12.82 10.96 -8.86
C GLY A 31 -11.38 11.29 -8.50
N THR A 32 -10.75 12.25 -9.20
CA THR A 32 -9.32 12.59 -9.03
C THR A 32 -8.94 12.86 -7.57
N SER A 33 -9.79 13.59 -6.83
CA SER A 33 -9.55 13.89 -5.42
C SER A 33 -9.55 12.64 -4.54
N ALA A 34 -10.44 11.69 -4.81
CA ALA A 34 -10.51 10.42 -4.09
C ALA A 34 -9.28 9.56 -4.36
N MET A 35 -8.80 9.53 -5.61
CA MET A 35 -7.59 8.81 -5.99
C MET A 35 -6.35 9.39 -5.29
N GLN A 36 -6.19 10.72 -5.34
CA GLN A 36 -5.09 11.42 -4.67
C GLN A 36 -5.13 11.22 -3.16
N HIS A 37 -6.31 11.36 -2.55
CA HIS A 37 -6.49 11.15 -1.11
C HIS A 37 -6.17 9.71 -0.70
N TYR A 38 -6.59 8.72 -1.50
CA TYR A 38 -6.29 7.31 -1.24
C TYR A 38 -4.79 7.02 -1.24
N VAL A 39 -4.05 7.59 -2.19
CA VAL A 39 -2.59 7.40 -2.30
C VAL A 39 -1.87 8.16 -1.19
N ALA A 40 -2.20 9.44 -0.99
CA ALA A 40 -1.53 10.31 -0.02
C ALA A 40 -1.71 9.88 1.44
N THR A 41 -2.67 9.00 1.73
CA THR A 41 -2.92 8.47 3.08
C THR A 41 -2.27 7.11 3.34
N ARG A 42 -1.54 6.54 2.37
CA ARG A 42 -0.83 5.26 2.60
C ARG A 42 0.27 5.45 3.63
N PRO A 43 0.44 4.50 4.58
CA PRO A 43 1.46 4.60 5.62
C PRO A 43 2.87 4.84 5.08
N MET A 44 3.22 4.25 3.94
CA MET A 44 4.52 4.44 3.28
C MET A 44 4.86 5.89 2.88
N PHE A 45 3.88 6.80 2.87
CA PHE A 45 4.10 8.22 2.56
C PHE A 45 3.99 9.15 3.78
N ILE A 46 3.37 8.70 4.87
CA ILE A 46 3.04 9.57 6.02
C ILE A 46 3.66 9.12 7.34
N ASP A 47 3.96 7.82 7.46
CA ASP A 47 4.40 7.22 8.71
C ASP A 47 5.92 7.16 8.76
N VAL A 48 6.51 8.06 9.55
CA VAL A 48 7.95 8.15 9.78
C VAL A 48 8.49 6.85 10.41
N GLU A 49 7.68 6.12 11.19
CA GLU A 49 8.10 4.84 11.77
C GLU A 49 8.23 3.76 10.70
N VAL A 50 7.38 3.78 9.66
CA VAL A 50 7.51 2.88 8.50
C VAL A 50 8.80 3.20 7.75
N MET A 51 9.07 4.49 7.47
CA MET A 51 10.30 4.92 6.80
C MET A 51 11.57 4.58 7.61
N ASN A 52 11.53 4.74 8.92
CA ASN A 52 12.62 4.39 9.82
C ASN A 52 12.82 2.87 9.90
N ALA A 53 11.74 2.09 9.85
CA ALA A 53 11.81 0.63 9.81
C ALA A 53 12.54 0.14 8.54
N ASP A 54 12.26 0.73 7.38
CA ASP A 54 12.95 0.42 6.12
C ASP A 54 14.44 0.74 6.20
N THR A 55 14.77 1.90 6.77
CA THR A 55 16.16 2.32 6.99
C THR A 55 16.91 1.34 7.89
N ARG A 56 16.28 0.92 8.99
CA ARG A 56 16.82 -0.08 9.92
C ARG A 56 16.91 -1.47 9.29
N LEU A 57 15.96 -1.85 8.44
CA LEU A 57 15.99 -3.13 7.72
C LEU A 57 17.24 -3.25 6.83
N VAL A 58 17.66 -2.13 6.22
CA VAL A 58 18.82 -2.08 5.32
C VAL A 58 20.14 -1.87 6.08
N LEU A 59 20.17 -0.92 7.02
CA LEU A 59 21.39 -0.46 7.67
C LEU A 59 21.63 -1.07 9.06
N GLY A 60 20.65 -1.77 9.63
CA GLY A 60 20.69 -2.26 11.00
C GLY A 60 20.69 -1.14 12.05
N ASP A 61 20.63 -1.52 13.34
CA ASP A 61 20.54 -0.57 14.46
C ASP A 61 21.84 0.19 14.76
N GLN A 62 22.99 -0.30 14.25
CA GLN A 62 24.29 0.34 14.43
C GLN A 62 24.93 0.56 13.07
N ALA A 63 24.67 1.73 12.48
CA ALA A 63 25.21 2.15 11.19
C ALA A 63 26.75 2.05 11.10
N ALA A 64 27.45 2.00 12.24
CA ALA A 64 28.91 1.91 12.34
C ALA A 64 29.52 0.55 11.93
N GLN A 65 28.73 -0.53 11.74
CA GLN A 65 29.24 -1.89 11.44
C GLN A 65 28.48 -2.59 10.28
N THR A 66 28.01 -1.84 9.29
CA THR A 66 27.29 -2.40 8.14
C THR A 66 28.24 -3.08 7.16
N SER A 67 28.28 -4.42 7.19
CA SER A 67 28.92 -5.22 6.14
C SER A 67 28.12 -5.14 4.83
N PRO A 68 28.78 -5.10 3.65
CA PRO A 68 28.09 -5.13 2.34
C PRO A 68 27.07 -6.27 2.19
N ASN A 69 27.35 -7.44 2.78
CA ASN A 69 26.45 -8.60 2.74
C ASN A 69 25.16 -8.37 3.54
N ASN A 70 25.24 -7.63 4.65
CA ASN A 70 24.08 -7.30 5.47
C ASN A 70 23.18 -6.29 4.76
N VAL A 71 23.79 -5.27 4.13
CA VAL A 71 23.09 -4.29 3.30
C VAL A 71 22.37 -4.97 2.13
N ALA A 72 23.06 -5.87 1.41
CA ALA A 72 22.45 -6.61 0.30
C ALA A 72 21.25 -7.46 0.75
N ARG A 73 21.35 -8.12 1.91
CA ARG A 73 20.22 -8.88 2.49
C ARG A 73 19.07 -7.95 2.89
N GLY A 74 19.37 -6.84 3.55
CA GLY A 74 18.38 -5.85 3.97
C GLY A 74 17.64 -5.24 2.79
N LEU A 75 18.35 -4.88 1.72
CA LEU A 75 17.75 -4.43 0.46
C LEU A 75 16.88 -5.51 -0.17
N SER A 76 17.33 -6.77 -0.18
CA SER A 76 16.52 -7.87 -0.72
C SER A 76 15.20 -8.04 0.03
N SER A 77 15.22 -7.92 1.36
CA SER A 77 14.00 -7.93 2.19
C SER A 77 13.11 -6.71 1.89
N LEU A 78 13.69 -5.52 1.80
CA LEU A 78 12.96 -4.29 1.50
C LEU A 78 12.25 -4.36 0.14
N TYR A 79 12.96 -4.81 -0.91
CA TYR A 79 12.35 -4.99 -2.24
C TYR A 79 11.19 -5.98 -2.23
N LYS A 80 11.28 -7.04 -1.43
CA LYS A 80 10.19 -7.99 -1.26
C LYS A 80 8.99 -7.32 -0.60
N GLU A 81 9.19 -6.55 0.48
CA GLU A 81 8.11 -5.84 1.16
C GLU A 81 7.45 -4.76 0.28
N ILE A 82 8.25 -4.01 -0.48
CA ILE A 82 7.73 -3.05 -1.47
C ILE A 82 6.85 -3.79 -2.49
N THR A 83 7.35 -4.89 -3.05
CA THR A 83 6.59 -5.67 -4.05
C THR A 83 5.30 -6.24 -3.47
N ASP A 84 5.33 -6.75 -2.24
CA ASP A 84 4.16 -7.29 -1.55
C ASP A 84 3.15 -6.19 -1.23
N THR A 85 3.62 -4.99 -0.86
CA THR A 85 2.77 -3.81 -0.61
C THR A 85 2.11 -3.34 -1.89
N VAL A 86 2.87 -3.14 -2.97
CA VAL A 86 2.33 -2.76 -4.29
C VAL A 86 1.31 -3.79 -4.77
N ARG A 87 1.54 -5.10 -4.55
CA ARG A 87 0.57 -6.14 -4.92
C ARG A 87 -0.74 -6.03 -4.14
N LYS A 88 -0.68 -5.77 -2.82
CA LYS A 88 -1.87 -5.58 -1.97
C LYS A 88 -2.64 -4.33 -2.38
N GLU A 89 -1.93 -3.24 -2.64
CA GLU A 89 -2.53 -1.99 -3.11
C GLU A 89 -3.17 -2.16 -4.48
N ALA A 90 -2.50 -2.82 -5.44
CA ALA A 90 -3.06 -3.11 -6.75
C ALA A 90 -4.36 -3.93 -6.66
N ALA A 91 -4.41 -4.94 -5.78
CA ALA A 91 -5.62 -5.73 -5.56
C ALA A 91 -6.77 -4.86 -5.01
N THR A 92 -6.47 -3.98 -4.05
CA THR A 92 -7.46 -3.06 -3.46
C THR A 92 -7.94 -2.04 -4.47
N ILE A 93 -7.01 -1.42 -5.20
CA ILE A 93 -7.29 -0.42 -6.22
C ILE A 93 -8.17 -1.01 -7.32
N THR A 94 -7.86 -2.23 -7.78
CA THR A 94 -8.65 -2.94 -8.78
C THR A 94 -10.07 -3.25 -8.30
N ALA A 95 -10.23 -3.55 -7.01
CA ALA A 95 -11.54 -3.86 -6.43
C ALA A 95 -12.40 -2.61 -6.17
N VAL A 96 -11.77 -1.45 -5.95
CA VAL A 96 -12.46 -0.24 -5.47
C VAL A 96 -12.64 0.81 -6.56
N PHE A 97 -11.65 1.08 -7.40
CA PHE A 97 -11.69 2.26 -8.28
C PHE A 97 -12.18 1.93 -9.68
N PRO A 98 -13.02 2.80 -10.30
CA PRO A 98 -13.46 2.65 -11.69
C PRO A 98 -12.32 2.73 -12.73
N SER A 99 -11.25 3.47 -12.42
CA SER A 99 -10.05 3.61 -13.27
C SER A 99 -8.78 3.15 -12.53
N PRO A 100 -8.55 1.84 -12.32
CA PRO A 100 -7.43 1.34 -11.52
C PRO A 100 -6.05 1.82 -12.01
N SER A 101 -5.86 1.90 -13.33
CA SER A 101 -4.58 2.31 -13.94
C SER A 101 -4.20 3.75 -13.59
N GLU A 102 -5.17 4.66 -13.50
CA GLU A 102 -4.92 6.05 -13.13
C GLU A 102 -4.44 6.15 -11.68
N VAL A 103 -5.07 5.42 -10.76
CA VAL A 103 -4.66 5.38 -9.34
C VAL A 103 -3.28 4.73 -9.18
N MET A 104 -3.03 3.63 -9.88
CA MET A 104 -1.72 2.96 -9.87
C MET A 104 -0.61 3.89 -10.37
N SER A 105 -0.88 4.73 -11.37
CA SER A 105 0.11 5.69 -11.88
C SER A 105 0.51 6.73 -10.84
N ILE A 106 -0.41 7.13 -9.97
CA ILE A 106 -0.14 8.07 -8.85
C ILE A 106 0.59 7.34 -7.73
N LEU A 107 0.27 6.07 -7.47
CA LEU A 107 0.88 5.28 -6.40
C LEU A 107 2.39 5.02 -6.62
N VAL A 108 2.82 4.87 -7.87
CA VAL A 108 4.21 4.52 -8.23
C VAL A 108 5.04 5.71 -8.75
N GLN A 109 4.47 6.92 -8.73
CA GLN A 109 5.17 8.16 -9.05
C GLN A 109 6.25 8.47 -8.00
#